data_AF-A0A2M9P6C8-F1
#
_entry.id   AF-A0A2M9P6C8-F1
#
_cell.length_a   1.000
_cell.length_b   1.000
_cell.length_c   1.000
_cell.angle_alpha   90.00
_cell.angle_beta   90.00
_cell.angle_gamma   90.00
#
_symmetry.space_group_name_H-M   'P 1'
#
loop_
_entity.id
_entity.type
_entity.pdbx_description
1 polymer ?
#
loop_
_entity_poly.entity_id
_entity_poly.type
_entity_poly.pdbx_seq_one_letter_code
_entity_poly.pdbx_strand_id
1 'polypeptide(L)'
;MNRSVAHPAATAEEKRLHPLQALLAQYRSAARTEREKGTYFERLTIAFLEHDPIQVEQYDGIWTYAEWAKKKGWDGRDTGIDLVAKLRHEQ
;
A
#
# COMPACT_ATOMS: atom_id res chain seq x y z
N MET A 1 -33.82 26.67 -38.81
CA MET A 1 -34.30 25.54 -37.97
C MET A 1 -33.10 24.92 -37.31
N ASN A 2 -32.94 25.13 -36.00
CA ASN A 2 -31.80 24.62 -35.24
C ASN A 2 -32.12 23.17 -34.83
N ARG A 3 -31.43 22.19 -35.41
CA ARG A 3 -31.40 20.81 -34.89
C ARG A 3 -29.95 20.38 -34.76
N SER A 4 -29.34 20.78 -33.65
CA SER A 4 -28.12 20.18 -33.14
C SER A 4 -28.41 19.73 -31.72
N VAL A 5 -28.81 18.47 -31.53
CA VAL A 5 -28.52 17.73 -30.30
C VAL A 5 -28.58 16.23 -30.59
N ALA A 6 -27.44 15.57 -30.41
CA ALA A 6 -27.24 14.26 -29.78
C ALA A 6 -25.92 13.69 -30.31
N HIS A 7 -24.81 14.03 -29.66
CA HIS A 7 -23.66 13.12 -29.68
C HIS A 7 -24.01 12.00 -28.69
N PRO A 8 -24.11 10.73 -29.12
CA PRO A 8 -24.30 9.64 -28.18
C PRO A 8 -23.07 9.53 -27.27
N ALA A 9 -23.37 9.26 -26.01
CA ALA A 9 -22.44 9.11 -24.90
C ALA A 9 -21.28 8.17 -25.24
N ALA A 10 -20.10 8.48 -24.69
CA ALA A 10 -18.95 7.58 -24.69
C ALA A 10 -19.41 6.16 -24.31
N THR A 11 -19.14 5.22 -25.21
CA THR A 11 -19.41 3.79 -25.10
C THR A 11 -18.69 3.19 -23.90
N ALA A 12 -19.26 2.13 -23.32
CA ALA A 12 -18.84 1.45 -22.10
C ALA A 12 -17.49 0.67 -22.20
N GLU A 13 -16.51 1.24 -22.89
CA GLU A 13 -15.09 0.89 -22.76
C GLU A 13 -14.36 2.05 -22.05
N GLU A 14 -13.30 1.74 -21.31
CA GLU A 14 -12.29 2.71 -20.83
C GLU A 14 -12.55 3.49 -19.52
N LYS A 15 -12.58 2.74 -18.42
CA LYS A 15 -11.59 3.00 -17.35
C LYS A 15 -11.28 1.70 -16.62
N ARG A 16 -10.45 0.82 -17.22
CA ARG A 16 -9.82 -0.26 -16.43
C ARG A 16 -8.97 0.44 -15.38
N LEU A 17 -9.39 0.35 -14.12
CA LEU A 17 -8.57 0.83 -13.01
C LEU A 17 -7.21 0.13 -13.10
N HIS A 18 -6.15 0.91 -12.95
CA HIS A 18 -4.82 0.35 -12.83
C HIS A 18 -4.83 -0.66 -11.66
N PRO A 19 -4.15 -1.82 -11.74
CA PRO A 19 -4.22 -2.85 -10.70
C PRO A 19 -3.95 -2.31 -9.28
N LEU A 20 -3.00 -1.39 -9.13
CA LEU A 20 -2.74 -0.69 -7.86
C LEU A 20 -3.96 0.12 -7.38
N GLN A 21 -4.62 0.87 -8.27
CA GLN A 21 -5.81 1.65 -7.93
C GLN A 21 -6.97 0.72 -7.52
N ALA A 22 -7.14 -0.41 -8.22
CA ALA A 22 -8.14 -1.41 -7.90
C ALA A 22 -7.88 -2.04 -6.52
N LEU A 23 -6.62 -2.37 -6.20
CA LEU A 23 -6.24 -2.91 -4.89
C LEU A 23 -6.50 -1.89 -3.76
N LEU A 24 -6.08 -0.63 -3.96
CA LEU A 24 -6.31 0.43 -2.97
C LEU A 24 -7.81 0.73 -2.79
N ALA A 25 -8.63 0.57 -3.84
CA ALA A 25 -10.08 0.66 -3.71
C ALA A 25 -10.65 -0.51 -2.88
N GLN A 26 -10.18 -1.74 -3.13
CA GLN A 26 -10.58 -2.92 -2.36
C GLN A 26 -10.24 -2.78 -0.88
N TYR A 27 -9.04 -2.28 -0.54
CA TYR A 27 -8.66 -2.02 0.85
C TYR A 27 -9.59 -1.01 1.53
N ARG A 28 -9.95 0.07 0.84
CA ARG A 28 -10.89 1.07 1.37
C ARG A 28 -12.29 0.50 1.58
N SER A 29 -12.77 -0.37 0.69
CA SER A 29 -14.09 -0.99 0.82
C SER A 29 -14.14 -2.10 1.88
N ALA A 30 -13.03 -2.82 2.09
CA ALA A 30 -12.96 -3.94 3.03
C ALA A 30 -12.69 -3.48 4.46
N ALA A 31 -12.01 -2.35 4.64
CA ALA A 31 -11.70 -1.81 5.96
C ALA A 31 -12.94 -1.23 6.65
N ARG A 32 -13.14 -1.60 7.90
CA ARG A 32 -14.19 -1.11 8.80
C ARG A 32 -13.71 0.07 9.64
N THR A 33 -12.40 0.24 9.78
CA THR A 33 -11.78 1.33 10.55
C THR A 33 -10.63 1.98 9.81
N GLU A 34 -10.25 3.20 10.18
CA GLU A 34 -9.04 3.85 9.65
C GLU A 34 -7.77 3.06 10.01
N ARG A 35 -7.74 2.41 11.18
CA ARG A 35 -6.61 1.57 11.58
C ARG A 35 -6.41 0.40 10.62
N GLU A 36 -7.49 -0.25 10.21
CA GLU A 36 -7.44 -1.36 9.24
C GLU A 36 -6.98 -0.91 7.85
N LYS A 37 -7.38 0.30 7.41
CA LYS A 37 -6.85 0.88 6.16
C LYS A 37 -5.34 1.05 6.24
N GLY A 38 -4.85 1.57 7.37
CA GLY A 38 -3.42 1.66 7.68
C GLY A 38 -2.75 0.30 7.60
N THR A 39 -3.29 -0.72 8.29
CA THR A 39 -2.74 -2.09 8.28
C THR A 39 -2.66 -2.68 6.87
N TYR A 40 -3.68 -2.46 6.02
CA TYR A 40 -3.62 -2.96 4.64
C TYR A 40 -2.56 -2.23 3.80
N PHE A 41 -2.39 -0.93 4.02
CA PHE A 41 -1.37 -0.15 3.34
C PHE A 41 0.06 -0.50 3.80
N GLU A 42 0.24 -0.75 5.10
CA GLU A 42 1.49 -1.29 5.67
C GLU A 42 1.88 -2.59 4.95
N ARG A 43 0.95 -3.55 4.84
CA ARG A 43 1.18 -4.85 4.17
C ARG A 43 1.56 -4.70 2.69
N LEU A 44 0.90 -3.78 1.98
CA LEU A 44 1.25 -3.48 0.59
C LEU A 44 2.65 -2.88 0.49
N THR A 45 3.00 -1.97 1.40
CA THR A 45 4.33 -1.33 1.43
C THR A 45 5.41 -2.37 1.73
N ILE A 46 5.22 -3.27 2.69
CA ILE A 46 6.13 -4.39 2.94
C ILE A 46 6.31 -5.21 1.66
N ALA A 47 5.22 -5.64 1.03
CA ALA A 47 5.28 -6.43 -0.20
C ALA A 47 6.04 -5.70 -1.33
N PHE A 48 5.86 -4.38 -1.47
CA PHE A 48 6.63 -3.58 -2.42
C PHE A 48 8.12 -3.58 -2.08
N LEU A 49 8.48 -3.28 -0.82
CA LEU A 49 9.88 -3.22 -0.37
C LEU A 49 10.61 -4.56 -0.47
N GLU A 50 9.88 -5.68 -0.35
CA GLU A 50 10.43 -7.04 -0.44
C GLU A 50 10.59 -7.56 -1.88
N HIS A 51 9.91 -6.95 -2.87
CA HIS A 51 9.85 -7.48 -4.24
C HIS A 51 10.34 -6.52 -5.32
N ASP A 52 10.40 -5.21 -5.04
CA ASP A 52 10.96 -4.25 -5.98
C ASP A 52 12.49 -4.42 -6.09
N PRO A 53 13.06 -4.55 -7.31
CA PRO A 53 14.49 -4.80 -7.48
C PRO A 53 15.40 -3.76 -6.81
N ILE A 54 15.01 -2.48 -6.83
CA ILE A 54 15.79 -1.42 -6.22
C ILE A 54 15.72 -1.56 -4.70
N GLN A 55 14.54 -1.82 -4.13
CA GLN A 55 14.39 -1.92 -2.68
C GLN A 55 15.08 -3.16 -2.10
N VAL A 56 15.04 -4.30 -2.81
CA VAL A 56 15.70 -5.55 -2.41
C VAL A 56 17.22 -5.40 -2.34
N GLU A 57 17.81 -4.59 -3.21
CA GLU A 57 19.24 -4.24 -3.13
C GLU A 57 19.55 -3.42 -1.86
N GLN A 58 18.63 -2.59 -1.40
CA GLN A 58 18.84 -1.68 -0.27
C GLN A 58 18.57 -2.30 1.11
N TYR A 59 17.59 -3.21 1.22
CA TYR A 59 17.12 -3.73 2.51
C TYR A 59 17.29 -5.25 2.64
N ASP A 60 17.72 -5.68 3.83
CA ASP A 60 17.94 -7.09 4.21
C ASP A 60 16.78 -7.68 5.04
N GLY A 61 15.81 -6.84 5.40
CA GLY A 61 14.57 -7.27 6.04
C GLY A 61 13.68 -6.08 6.39
N ILE A 62 12.37 -6.28 6.28
CA ILE A 62 11.34 -5.30 6.61
C ILE A 62 10.38 -5.93 7.63
N TRP A 63 9.97 -5.15 8.63
CA TRP A 63 9.03 -5.57 9.67
C TRP A 63 8.08 -4.43 10.01
N THR A 64 6.91 -4.76 10.56
CA THR A 64 6.17 -3.75 11.34
C THR A 64 6.97 -3.35 12.58
N TYR A 65 6.76 -2.14 13.09
CA TYR A 65 7.44 -1.70 14.32
C TYR A 65 7.20 -2.68 15.48
N ALA A 66 5.96 -3.14 15.66
CA ALA A 66 5.60 -4.07 16.72
C ALA A 66 6.36 -5.41 16.62
N GLU A 67 6.52 -5.95 15.41
CA GLU A 67 7.29 -7.17 15.18
C GLU A 67 8.78 -6.98 15.44
N TRP A 68 9.34 -5.86 14.98
CA TRP A 68 10.74 -5.51 15.21
C TRP A 68 11.03 -5.29 16.70
N ALA A 69 10.19 -4.52 17.39
CA ALA A 69 10.30 -4.27 18.83
C ALA A 69 10.24 -5.60 19.61
N LYS A 70 9.29 -6.48 19.27
CA LYS A 70 9.20 -7.82 19.84
C LYS A 70 10.48 -8.64 19.62
N LYS A 71 11.09 -8.60 18.44
CA LYS A 71 12.38 -9.26 18.14
C LYS A 71 13.54 -8.71 18.97
N LYS A 72 13.48 -7.44 19.38
CA LYS A 72 14.48 -6.79 20.24
C LYS A 72 14.18 -6.92 21.73
N GLY A 73 13.04 -7.53 22.10
CA GLY A 73 12.58 -7.60 23.50
C GLY A 73 12.12 -6.24 24.04
N TRP A 74 11.70 -5.33 23.16
CA TRP A 74 11.23 -3.98 23.51
C TRP A 74 9.71 -3.92 23.56
N ASP A 75 9.17 -2.90 24.24
CA ASP A 75 7.73 -2.62 24.21
C ASP A 75 7.31 -2.23 22.79
N GLY A 76 6.32 -2.95 22.24
CA GLY A 76 5.75 -2.72 20.92
C GLY A 76 4.61 -1.70 20.91
N ARG A 77 4.52 -0.85 21.94
CA ARG A 77 3.54 0.24 22.01
C ARG A 77 3.61 1.09 20.75
N ASP A 78 2.45 1.57 20.31
CA ASP A 78 2.36 2.48 19.19
C ASP A 78 3.22 3.73 19.43
N THR A 79 4.22 3.91 18.58
CA THR A 79 5.15 5.06 18.58
C THR A 79 4.91 5.98 17.39
N GLY A 80 3.90 5.70 16.56
CA GLY A 80 3.70 6.34 15.26
C GLY A 80 4.65 5.85 14.15
N ILE A 81 5.50 4.86 14.44
CA ILE A 81 6.34 4.20 13.43
C ILE A 81 5.57 3.00 12.87
N ASP A 82 5.34 3.00 11.56
CA ASP A 82 4.66 1.89 10.88
C ASP A 82 5.60 0.71 10.63
N LEU A 83 6.69 0.96 9.89
CA LEU A 83 7.63 -0.07 9.42
C LEU A 83 9.08 0.26 9.80
N VAL A 84 9.87 -0.78 10.03
CA VAL A 84 11.32 -0.72 10.24
C VAL A 84 12.00 -1.63 9.23
N ALA A 85 13.04 -1.11 8.57
CA ALA A 85 13.86 -1.89 7.65
C ALA A 85 15.31 -1.95 8.13
N LYS A 86 15.97 -3.09 7.91
CA LYS A 86 17.41 -3.24 8.08
C LYS A 86 18.09 -2.91 6.76
N LEU A 87 18.97 -1.93 6.75
CA LEU A 87 19.82 -1.64 5.60
C LEU A 87 20.78 -2.80 5.35
N ARG A 88 20.93 -3.19 4.08
CA ARG A 88 21.76 -4.32 3.68
C ARG A 88 23.25 -4.08 3.92
N HIS A 89 23.69 -2.84 3.76
CA HIS A 89 25.12 -2.47 3.78
C HIS A 89 25.54 -1.68 5.03
N GLU A 90 24.70 -1.62 6.06
CA GLU A 90 25.03 -1.00 7.33
C GLU A 90 25.02 -2.06 8.45
N GLN A 91 26.04 -2.00 9.31
CA GLN A 91 26.25 -2.92 10.44
C GLN A 91 25.72 -2.33 11.74
#